data_AF-T1XGV4-F1
#
_entry.id   AF-T1XGV4-F1
#
_cell.length_a   1.000
_cell.length_b   1.000
_cell.length_c   1.000
_cell.angle_alpha   90.00
_cell.angle_beta   90.00
_cell.angle_gamma   90.00
#
_symmetry.space_group_name_H-M   'P 1'
#
loop_
_entity.id
_entity.type
_entity.pdbx_description
1 polymer ?
#
loop_
_entity_poly.entity_id
_entity_poly.type
_entity_poly.pdbx_seq_one_letter_code
_entity_poly.pdbx_strand_id
1 'polypeptide(L)' 'MNEKLLVPAAEAARMLSMDRSTFWNKVKLKQLPQPVKIAGITRWRVSDLRGFVDVVSS' A
#
# COMPACT_ATOMS: atom_id res chain seq x y z
N MET A 1 2.49 16.19 -13.55
CA MET A 1 3.26 15.15 -12.83
C MET A 1 2.66 13.80 -13.18
N ASN A 2 3.47 12.81 -13.56
CA ASN A 2 2.97 11.47 -13.88
C ASN A 2 2.77 10.70 -12.56
N GLU A 3 1.53 10.56 -12.10
CA GLU A 3 1.24 9.83 -10.86
C GLU A 3 1.46 8.33 -11.10
N LYS A 4 2.27 7.69 -10.24
CA LYS A 4 2.51 6.25 -10.34
C LYS A 4 1.24 5.50 -9.98
N LEU A 5 0.76 4.63 -10.87
CA LEU A 5 -0.38 3.75 -10.58
C LEU A 5 -0.04 2.70 -9.51
N LEU A 6 1.22 2.25 -9.50
CA LEU A 6 1.70 1.16 -8.68
C LEU A 6 2.98 1.54 -7.95
N VAL A 7 3.05 1.20 -6.66
CA VAL A 7 4.20 1.50 -5.80
C VAL A 7 4.74 0.24 -5.12
N PRO A 8 6.06 0.15 -4.87
CA PRO A 8 6.65 -0.91 -4.07
C PRO A 8 6.27 -0.77 -2.59
N ALA A 9 6.43 -1.86 -1.82
CA ALA A 9 6.11 -1.91 -0.38
C ALA A 9 6.74 -0.76 0.43
N ALA A 10 7.98 -0.38 0.13
CA ALA A 10 8.66 0.70 0.84
C ALA A 10 8.01 2.08 0.60
N GLU A 11 7.52 2.32 -0.62
CA GLU A 11 6.82 3.57 -0.95
C GLU A 11 5.40 3.55 -0.39
N ALA A 12 4.69 2.43 -0.49
CA ALA A 12 3.38 2.24 0.13
C ALA A 12 3.42 2.46 1.67
N ALA A 13 4.43 1.94 2.35
CA ALA A 13 4.61 2.14 3.79
C ALA A 13 4.81 3.62 4.15
N ARG A 14 5.64 4.35 3.37
CA ARG A 14 5.86 5.79 3.55
C ARG A 14 4.59 6.61 3.30
N MET A 15 3.75 6.23 2.34
CA MET A 15 2.46 6.90 2.11
C MET A 15 1.53 6.85 3.33
N LEU A 16 1.65 5.81 4.15
CA LEU A 16 0.86 5.62 5.37
C LEU A 16 1.66 5.94 6.65
N SER A 17 2.76 6.69 6.52
CA SER A 17 3.63 7.11 7.63
C SER A 17 4.08 5.96 8.56
N MET A 18 4.43 4.81 8.00
CA MET A 18 4.94 3.67 8.77
C MET A 18 6.17 3.02 8.14
N ASP A 19 6.90 2.23 8.93
CA ASP A 19 8.02 1.44 8.43
C ASP A 19 7.56 0.23 7.59
N ARG A 20 8.48 -0.29 6.79
CA ARG A 20 8.21 -1.41 5.85
C ARG A 20 7.80 -2.69 6.58
N SER A 21 8.36 -2.98 7.75
CA SER A 21 8.03 -4.19 8.53
C SER A 21 6.61 -4.12 9.09
N THR A 22 6.24 -2.99 9.70
CA THR A 22 4.88 -2.74 10.20
C THR A 22 3.86 -2.82 9.08
N PHE A 23 4.17 -2.22 7.92
CA PHE A 23 3.32 -2.32 6.74
C PHE A 23 3.07 -3.79 6.34
N TRP A 24 4.14 -4.59 6.22
CA TRP A 24 3.99 -6.00 5.89
C TRP A 24 3.24 -6.81 6.96
N ASN A 25 3.46 -6.51 8.24
CA ASN A 25 2.72 -7.15 9.32
C ASN A 25 1.21 -6.88 9.19
N LYS A 26 0.83 -5.61 9.00
CA LYS A 26 -0.57 -5.23 8.81
C LYS A 26 -1.18 -5.80 7.52
N VAL A 27 -0.42 -5.87 6.42
CA VAL A 27 -0.84 -6.57 5.19
C VAL A 27 -1.12 -8.05 5.47
N LYS A 28 -0.24 -8.76 6.18
CA LYS A 28 -0.45 -10.17 6.55
C LYS A 28 -1.69 -10.35 7.42
N LEU A 29 -1.92 -9.42 8.35
CA LEU A 29 -3.11 -9.37 9.21
C LEU A 29 -4.38 -8.91 8.48
N LYS A 30 -4.32 -8.65 7.16
CA LYS A 30 -5.42 -8.15 6.33
C LYS A 30 -5.99 -6.80 6.81
N GLN A 31 -5.21 -6.03 7.56
CA GLN A 31 -5.57 -4.69 8.05
C GLN A 31 -5.20 -3.58 7.05
N LEU A 32 -4.47 -3.91 5.99
CA LEU A 32 -4.12 -3.00 4.91
C LEU A 32 -4.49 -3.59 3.55
N PRO A 33 -4.62 -2.75 2.51
CA PRO A 33 -4.83 -3.21 1.14
C PRO A 33 -3.81 -4.29 0.74
N GLN A 34 -4.30 -5.33 0.07
CA GLN A 34 -3.47 -6.43 -0.38
C GLN A 34 -2.72 -6.06 -1.67
N PRO A 35 -1.50 -6.60 -1.87
CA PRO A 35 -0.75 -6.31 -3.07
C PRO A 35 -1.35 -6.99 -4.30
N VAL A 36 -1.05 -6.41 -5.46
CA VAL A 36 -1.15 -7.06 -6.75
C VAL A 36 0.19 -7.65 -7.16
N LYS A 37 0.16 -8.84 -7.78
CA LYS A 37 1.32 -9.43 -8.43
C LYS A 37 1.23 -9.18 -9.93
N ILE A 38 2.21 -8.48 -10.49
CA ILE A 38 2.32 -8.24 -11.94
C ILE A 38 3.71 -8.68 -12.38
N ALA A 39 3.77 -9.61 -13.34
CA ALA A 39 5.03 -10.19 -13.83
C ALA A 39 5.96 -10.70 -12.69
N GLY A 40 5.37 -11.32 -11.66
CA GLY A 40 6.12 -11.81 -10.49
C GLY A 40 6.52 -10.75 -9.47
N ILE A 41 6.22 -9.47 -9.72
CA ILE A 41 6.57 -8.35 -8.83
C ILE A 41 5.35 -7.95 -7.99
N THR A 42 5.57 -7.87 -6.68
CA THR A 42 4.58 -7.38 -5.71
C THR A 42 4.53 -5.85 -5.72
N ARG A 43 3.32 -5.29 -5.93
CA ARG A 43 3.05 -3.85 -5.96
C ARG A 43 1.71 -3.53 -5.27
N TRP A 44 1.54 -2.28 -4.88
CA TRP A 44 0.27 -1.75 -4.36
C TRP A 44 -0.28 -0.70 -5.31
N ARG A 45 -1.60 -0.69 -5.49
CA ARG A 45 -2.26 0.41 -6.19
C ARG A 45 -2.28 1.62 -5.28
N VAL A 46 -1.91 2.76 -5.84
CA VAL A 46 -2.01 4.04 -5.13
C VAL A 46 -3.46 4.37 -4.77
N SER A 47 -4.42 4.01 -5.63
CA SER A 47 -5.86 4.17 -5.38
C SER A 47 -6.32 3.44 -4.11
N ASP A 48 -5.89 2.19 -3.94
CA ASP A 48 -6.35 1.33 -2.83
C ASP A 48 -5.77 1.85 -1.50
N LEU A 49 -4.52 2.33 -1.52
CA LEU A 49 -3.87 2.95 -0.36
C LEU A 49 -4.53 4.28 0.04
N ARG A 50 -4.88 5.13 -0.93
CA ARG A 50 -5.58 6.39 -0.69
C ARG A 50 -6.99 6.15 -0.14
N GLY A 51 -7.76 5.27 -0.79
CA GLY A 51 -9.11 4.93 -0.34
C GLY A 51 -9.13 4.33 1.07
N PHE A 52 -8.09 3.60 1.46
CA PHE A 52 -7.97 3.12 2.84
C PHE A 52 -7.83 4.26 3.86
N VAL A 53 -7.07 5.31 3.54
CA VAL A 53 -6.92 6.48 4.43
C VAL A 53 -8.26 7.18 4.62
N ASP A 54 -9.04 7.34 3.55
CA ASP A 54 -10.35 7.99 3.59
C ASP A 54 -11.35 7.20 4.46
N VAL A 55 -11.35 5.87 4.33
CA VAL A 55 -12.22 4.98 5.13
C VAL A 55 -11.89 5.03 6.62
N VAL A 56 -10.61 5.07 6.99
CA VAL A 56 -10.19 5.08 8.40
C VAL A 56 -10.36 6.47 9.04
N SER A 57 -10.39 7.52 8.24
CA SER A 57 -10.54 8.91 8.72
C SER A 57 -12.01 9.36 8.85
N SER A 58 -12.96 8.50 8.46
CA SER A 58 -14.41 8.73 8.55
C SER A 58 -15.01 8.03 9.77
#